data_AF-A0A6B3I3H7-F1
#
_entry.id   AF-A0A6B3I3H7-F1
#
_cell.length_a   1.000
_cell.length_b   1.000
_cell.length_c   1.000
_cell.angle_alpha   90.00
_cell.angle_beta   90.00
_cell.angle_gamma   90.00
#
_symmetry.space_group_name_H-M   'P 1'
#
loop_
_entity.id
_entity.type
_entity.pdbx_description
1 polymer ?
#
loop_
_entity_poly.entity_id
_entity_poly.type
_entity_poly.pdbx_seq_one_letter_code
_entity_poly.pdbx_strand_id
1 'polypeptide(L)'
;MGPHPAVAAIRLAVRRVLNDLLTEYHHPLAEQPAGRPPRAELLERVGRATRAGRARQIRARAGSGAPAQVPAPSEAPAPHTEGPLVLVACSGGADSMALASALAFEAPRLGIRAGGIT
;
A
#
# COMPACT_ATOMS: atom_id res chain seq x y z
N MET A 1 21.54 7.56 17.86
CA MET A 1 20.16 7.79 18.32
C MET A 1 19.30 6.67 17.78
N GLY A 2 18.68 5.85 18.63
CA GLY A 2 17.81 4.75 18.18
C GLY A 2 16.50 5.28 17.55
N PRO A 3 15.75 4.43 16.84
CA PRO A 3 14.44 4.81 16.30
C PRO A 3 13.48 5.20 17.43
N HIS A 4 12.62 6.21 17.17
CA HIS A 4 11.60 6.67 18.11
C HIS A 4 10.70 5.49 18.54
N PRO A 5 10.34 5.34 19.83
CA PRO A 5 9.61 4.17 20.33
C PRO A 5 8.30 3.90 19.58
N ALA A 6 7.56 4.96 19.22
CA ALA A 6 6.36 4.84 18.40
C ALA A 6 6.63 4.23 17.01
N VAL A 7 7.72 4.63 16.34
CA VAL A 7 8.10 4.08 15.03
C VAL A 7 8.49 2.62 15.15
N ALA A 8 9.22 2.26 16.21
CA ALA A 8 9.57 0.87 16.50
C ALA A 8 8.32 0.01 16.73
N ALA A 9 7.33 0.52 17.48
CA ALA A 9 6.07 -0.17 17.74
C ALA A 9 5.27 -0.42 16.45
N ILE A 10 5.14 0.60 15.59
CA ILE A 10 4.45 0.47 14.30
C ILE A 10 5.16 -0.57 13.43
N ARG A 11 6.49 -0.52 13.33
CA ARG A 11 7.26 -1.50 12.54
C ARG A 11 7.15 -2.92 13.08
N LEU A 12 7.13 -3.09 14.40
CA LEU A 12 6.91 -4.40 15.02
C LEU A 12 5.51 -4.93 14.70
N ALA A 13 4.47 -4.09 14.80
CA ALA A 13 3.10 -4.45 14.47
C ALA A 13 2.97 -4.86 12.99
N VAL A 14 3.53 -4.06 12.08
CA VAL A 14 3.55 -4.37 10.65
C VAL A 14 4.23 -5.70 10.38
N ARG A 15 5.41 -5.94 10.95
CA ARG A 15 6.13 -7.20 10.74
C ARG A 15 5.32 -8.42 11.21
N ARG A 16 4.62 -8.32 12.34
CA ARG A 16 3.75 -9.39 12.85
C ARG A 16 2.62 -9.68 11.87
N VAL A 17 1.88 -8.65 11.48
CA VAL A 17 0.78 -8.78 10.51
C VAL A 17 1.27 -9.36 9.19
N LEU A 18 2.43 -8.94 8.69
CA LEU A 18 2.99 -9.49 7.45
C LEU A 18 3.33 -10.98 7.57
N ASN A 19 3.88 -11.43 8.70
CA ASN A 19 4.13 -12.85 8.93
C ASN A 19 2.84 -13.65 9.06
N ASP A 20 1.82 -13.09 9.71
CA ASP A 20 0.49 -13.72 9.82
C ASP A 20 -0.11 -13.90 8.42
N LEU A 21 -0.06 -12.86 7.58
CA LEU A 21 -0.51 -12.92 6.19
C LEU A 21 0.31 -13.92 5.35
N LEU A 22 1.63 -13.96 5.52
CA LEU A 22 2.46 -14.95 4.82
C LEU A 22 2.11 -16.39 5.24
N THR A 23 1.71 -16.59 6.49
CA THR A 23 1.28 -17.89 6.99
C THR A 23 -0.09 -18.27 6.45
N GLU A 24 -1.03 -17.32 6.40
CA GLU A 24 -2.40 -17.52 5.93
C GLU A 24 -2.48 -17.71 4.41
N TYR A 25 -1.67 -16.95 3.65
CA TYR A 25 -1.71 -16.89 2.19
C TYR A 25 -0.51 -17.58 1.51
N HIS A 26 0.32 -18.31 2.26
CA HIS A 26 1.21 -19.34 1.69
C HIS A 26 0.35 -20.49 1.15
N HIS A 27 -0.19 -20.27 -0.03
CA HIS A 27 -0.69 -21.30 -0.91
C HIS A 27 0.31 -21.36 -2.08
N PRO A 28 0.78 -22.53 -2.55
CA PRO A 28 1.32 -22.59 -3.90
C PRO A 28 0.26 -21.97 -4.83
N LEU A 29 0.67 -21.38 -5.96
CA LEU A 29 -0.16 -20.77 -7.01
C LEU A 29 -1.30 -21.66 -7.58
N ALA A 30 -1.70 -22.72 -6.88
CA ALA A 30 -2.91 -23.49 -7.05
C ALA A 30 -4.15 -22.59 -7.07
N GLU A 31 -4.70 -22.54 -8.28
CA GLU A 31 -6.05 -22.12 -8.64
C GLU A 31 -6.38 -20.64 -8.39
N GLN A 32 -6.16 -19.87 -9.46
CA GLN A 32 -6.85 -18.60 -9.66
C GLN A 32 -8.36 -18.83 -9.43
N PRO A 33 -8.99 -18.18 -8.44
CA PRO A 33 -10.42 -18.37 -8.22
C PRO A 33 -11.16 -17.91 -9.47
N ALA A 34 -11.96 -18.81 -10.02
CA ALA A 34 -12.87 -18.55 -11.14
C ALA A 34 -13.92 -17.50 -10.70
N GLY A 35 -13.53 -16.23 -10.77
CA GLY A 35 -14.35 -15.12 -10.29
C GLY A 35 -13.69 -13.75 -10.36
N ARG A 36 -12.51 -13.61 -10.99
CA ARG A 36 -11.89 -12.30 -11.19
C ARG A 36 -12.81 -11.45 -12.08
N PRO A 37 -13.31 -10.30 -11.62
CA PRO A 37 -14.16 -9.46 -12.45
C PRO A 37 -13.38 -9.03 -13.71
N PRO A 38 -14.05 -8.93 -14.86
CA PRO A 38 -13.41 -8.49 -16.09
C PRO A 38 -12.73 -7.15 -15.85
N ARG A 39 -11.53 -6.97 -16.41
CA ARG A 39 -10.66 -5.79 -16.20
C ARG A 39 -11.42 -4.46 -16.37
N ALA A 40 -12.40 -4.41 -17.26
CA ALA A 40 -13.27 -3.25 -17.45
C ALA A 40 -14.06 -2.85 -16.20
N GLU A 41 -14.65 -3.81 -15.48
CA GLU A 41 -15.41 -3.56 -14.25
C GLU A 41 -14.49 -3.08 -13.12
N LEU A 42 -13.28 -3.65 -13.04
CA LEU A 42 -12.27 -3.20 -12.09
C LEU A 42 -11.86 -1.74 -12.36
N LEU A 43 -11.63 -1.39 -13.63
CA LEU A 43 -11.28 -0.02 -14.04
C LEU A 43 -12.41 0.97 -13.75
N GLU A 44 -13.67 0.58 -13.98
CA GLU A 44 -14.88 1.34 -13.62
C GLU A 44 -14.96 1.62 -12.10
N ARG A 45 -14.76 0.58 -11.28
CA ARG A 45 -14.79 0.69 -9.81
C ARG A 45 -13.65 1.57 -9.30
N VAL A 46 -12.44 1.40 -9.84
CA VAL A 46 -11.28 2.25 -9.54
C VAL A 46 -11.52 3.69 -9.98
N GLY A 47 -12.12 3.91 -11.15
CA GLY A 47 -12.50 5.23 -11.65
C GLY A 47 -13.49 5.97 -10.73
N ARG A 48 -14.46 5.24 -10.16
CA ARG A 48 -15.39 5.80 -9.15
C ARG A 48 -14.68 6.13 -7.84
N ALA A 49 -13.84 5.23 -7.34
CA ALA A 49 -13.10 5.43 -6.10
C ALA A 49 -12.11 6.61 -6.19
N THR A 50 -11.36 6.70 -7.29
CA THR A 50 -10.41 7.80 -7.55
C THR A 50 -11.10 9.15 -7.70
N ARG A 51 -12.26 9.22 -8.39
CA ARG A 51 -13.02 10.47 -8.53
C ARG A 51 -13.57 10.96 -7.18
N ALA A 52 -14.06 10.05 -6.33
CA ALA A 52 -14.50 10.38 -4.97
C ALA A 52 -13.33 10.81 -4.06
N GLY A 53 -12.19 10.13 -4.15
CA GLY A 53 -10.95 10.49 -3.45
C GLY A 53 -10.45 11.88 -3.85
N ARG A 54 -10.39 12.17 -5.15
CA ARG A 54 -9.96 13.47 -5.69
C ARG A 54 -10.86 14.61 -5.24
N ALA A 55 -12.18 14.42 -5.20
CA ALA A 55 -13.12 15.43 -4.70
C ALA A 55 -12.90 15.75 -3.21
N ARG A 56 -12.67 14.71 -2.38
CA ARG A 56 -12.29 14.89 -0.96
C ARG A 56 -10.93 15.58 -0.80
N GLN A 57 -9.95 15.21 -1.62
CA GLN A 57 -8.60 15.75 -1.53
C GLN A 57 -8.54 17.23 -1.93
N ILE A 58 -9.31 17.65 -2.95
CA ILE A 58 -9.47 19.07 -3.32
C ILE A 58 -10.09 19.85 -2.15
N ARG A 59 -11.13 19.31 -1.50
CA ARG A 59 -11.75 19.94 -0.32
C ARG A 59 -10.81 20.02 0.87
N ALA A 60 -10.01 18.98 1.12
CA ALA A 60 -9.03 18.96 2.21
C ALA A 60 -7.87 19.93 1.96
N ARG A 61 -7.34 19.98 0.72
CA ARG A 61 -6.30 20.94 0.31
C ARG A 61 -6.74 22.39 0.39
N ALA A 62 -8.02 22.67 0.15
CA ALA A 62 -8.57 24.02 0.37
C ALA A 62 -8.43 24.49 1.84
N GLY A 63 -8.21 23.58 2.79
CA GLY A 63 -7.95 23.88 4.21
C GLY A 63 -6.49 23.72 4.66
N SER A 64 -5.62 23.03 3.91
CA SER A 64 -4.23 22.76 4.31
C SER A 64 -3.25 23.11 3.18
N GLY A 65 -2.66 24.30 3.24
CA GLY A 65 -1.76 24.85 2.22
C GLY A 65 -0.39 24.19 2.10
N ALA A 66 -0.32 22.87 1.92
CA ALA A 66 0.94 22.15 1.66
C ALA A 66 0.90 21.42 0.31
N PRO A 67 1.94 21.56 -0.55
CA PRO A 67 1.99 20.89 -1.82
C PRO A 67 2.30 19.40 -1.60
N ALA A 68 1.43 18.49 -2.06
CA ALA A 68 1.80 17.08 -2.16
C ALA A 68 2.65 16.91 -3.42
N GLN A 69 3.93 16.63 -3.23
CA GLN A 69 4.80 16.15 -4.30
C GLN A 69 4.35 14.73 -4.66
N VAL A 70 3.88 14.56 -5.90
CA VAL A 70 3.75 13.24 -6.49
C VAL A 70 5.17 12.82 -6.88
N PRO A 71 5.77 11.79 -6.27
CA PRO A 71 7.06 11.32 -6.71
C PRO A 71 6.94 10.90 -8.19
N ALA A 72 7.89 11.35 -9.01
CA ALA A 72 8.01 10.90 -10.39
C ALA A 72 8.10 9.37 -10.41
N PRO A 73 7.54 8.69 -11.43
CA PRO A 73 7.70 7.25 -11.58
C PRO A 73 9.19 6.97 -11.81
N SER A 74 9.89 6.63 -10.72
CA SER A 74 11.24 6.08 -10.80
C SER A 74 11.16 4.79 -11.59
N GLU A 75 12.01 4.71 -12.60
CA GLU A 75 12.18 3.59 -13.52
C GLU A 75 11.88 2.25 -12.84
N ALA A 76 10.77 1.63 -13.24
CA ALA A 76 10.24 0.45 -12.56
C ALA A 76 11.30 -0.66 -12.61
N PRO A 77 11.87 -1.11 -11.47
CA PRO A 77 12.70 -2.29 -11.47
C PRO A 77 11.86 -3.45 -12.01
N ALA A 78 12.45 -4.27 -12.89
CA ALA A 78 11.79 -5.42 -13.49
C ALA A 78 11.03 -6.22 -12.41
N PRO A 79 9.77 -6.64 -12.65
CA PRO A 79 8.95 -7.23 -11.60
C PRO A 79 9.59 -8.51 -11.08
N HIS A 80 10.19 -8.44 -9.89
CA HIS A 80 10.56 -9.60 -9.11
C HIS A 80 9.24 -10.33 -8.80
N THR A 81 8.89 -11.33 -9.61
CA THR A 81 7.56 -11.95 -9.58
C THR A 81 7.39 -12.91 -8.40
N GLU A 82 8.45 -13.09 -7.60
CA GLU A 82 8.57 -14.21 -6.68
C GLU A 82 7.94 -13.98 -5.30
N GLY A 83 7.48 -12.75 -4.99
CA GLY A 83 6.88 -12.41 -3.68
C GLY A 83 5.41 -11.96 -3.74
N PRO A 84 4.61 -12.20 -2.69
CA PRO A 84 3.25 -11.67 -2.58
C PRO A 84 3.24 -10.14 -2.55
N LEU A 85 2.16 -9.53 -3.05
CA LEU A 85 1.99 -8.07 -3.10
C LEU A 85 1.03 -7.61 -2.00
N VAL A 86 1.48 -6.65 -1.18
CA VAL A 86 0.68 -5.98 -0.16
C VAL A 86 0.51 -4.51 -0.52
N LEU A 87 -0.73 -4.02 -0.53
CA LEU A 87 -1.08 -2.63 -0.85
C LEU A 87 -1.66 -1.92 0.37
N VAL A 88 -1.20 -0.70 0.63
CA VAL A 88 -1.74 0.18 1.69
C VAL A 88 -2.57 1.29 1.07
N ALA A 89 -3.79 1.47 1.55
CA ALA A 89 -4.62 2.62 1.21
C ALA A 89 -4.17 3.86 2.01
N CYS A 90 -3.64 4.83 1.29
CA CYS A 90 -3.08 6.08 1.80
C CYS A 90 -4.08 7.22 1.63
N SER A 91 -4.91 7.47 2.64
CA SER A 91 -5.88 8.57 2.62
C SER A 91 -5.25 9.97 2.74
N GLY A 92 -3.96 10.04 3.07
CA GLY A 92 -3.22 11.27 3.34
C GLY A 92 -3.08 11.60 4.84
N GLY A 93 -3.73 10.83 5.72
CA GLY A 93 -3.57 10.97 7.17
C GLY A 93 -2.24 10.41 7.69
N ALA A 94 -1.81 10.90 8.86
CA ALA A 94 -0.56 10.50 9.50
C ALA A 94 -0.44 8.99 9.71
N ASP A 95 -1.53 8.33 10.14
CA ASP A 95 -1.53 6.88 10.39
C ASP A 95 -1.32 6.08 9.11
N SER A 96 -2.02 6.46 8.04
CA SER A 96 -1.89 5.79 6.74
C SER A 96 -0.48 5.96 6.13
N MET A 97 0.14 7.12 6.35
CA MET A 97 1.52 7.39 5.92
C MET A 97 2.55 6.67 6.79
N ALA A 98 2.31 6.57 8.11
CA ALA A 98 3.15 5.83 9.02
C ALA A 98 3.11 4.32 8.72
N LEU A 99 1.92 3.79 8.40
CA LEU A 99 1.74 2.41 7.95
C LEU A 99 2.46 2.17 6.62
N ALA A 100 2.27 3.04 5.63
CA ALA A 100 2.95 2.92 4.33
C ALA A 100 4.47 2.96 4.46
N SER A 101 4.99 3.84 5.31
CA SER A 101 6.42 3.98 5.58
C SER A 101 6.99 2.75 6.30
N ALA A 102 6.27 2.24 7.31
CA ALA A 102 6.66 1.02 8.01
C ALA A 102 6.61 -0.21 7.10
N LEU A 103 5.60 -0.31 6.23
CA LEU A 103 5.51 -1.38 5.23
C LEU A 103 6.67 -1.32 4.23
N ALA A 104 6.97 -0.14 3.68
CA ALA A 104 8.09 0.04 2.75
C ALA A 104 9.43 -0.37 3.38
N PHE A 105 9.57 -0.21 4.70
CA PHE A 105 10.77 -0.60 5.42
C PHE A 105 10.85 -2.10 5.75
N GLU A 106 9.73 -2.73 6.13
CA GLU A 106 9.73 -4.12 6.58
C GLU A 106 9.53 -5.13 5.44
N ALA A 107 8.76 -4.78 4.40
CA ALA A 107 8.42 -5.71 3.31
C ALA A 107 9.64 -6.31 2.58
N PRO A 108 10.70 -5.54 2.22
CA PRO A 108 11.86 -6.11 1.54
C PRO A 108 12.59 -7.18 2.35
N ARG A 109 12.52 -7.10 3.69
CA ARG A 109 13.16 -8.08 4.59
C ARG A 109 12.43 -9.41 4.65
N LEU A 110 11.17 -9.43 4.23
CA LEU A 110 10.30 -10.60 4.18
C LEU A 110 10.09 -11.09 2.74
N GLY A 111 10.78 -10.51 1.75
CA GLY A 111 10.56 -10.85 0.33
C GLY A 111 9.19 -10.43 -0.20
N ILE A 112 8.51 -9.49 0.47
CA ILE A 112 7.18 -9.00 0.11
C ILE A 112 7.31 -7.78 -0.80
N ARG A 113 6.47 -7.73 -1.84
CA ARG A 113 6.29 -6.52 -2.64
C ARG A 113 5.30 -5.60 -1.95
N ALA A 114 5.66 -4.32 -1.81
CA ALA A 114 4.82 -3.32 -1.17
C ALA A 114 4.45 -2.20 -2.13
N GLY A 115 3.22 -1.68 -2.00
CA GLY A 115 2.77 -0.48 -2.73
C GLY A 115 1.79 0.34 -1.92
N GLY A 116 1.72 1.64 -2.20
CA GLY A 116 0.69 2.54 -1.69
C GLY A 116 -0.34 2.86 -2.78
N ILE A 117 -1.61 2.97 -2.42
CA ILE A 117 -2.68 3.50 -3.27
C ILE A 117 -3.25 4.78 -2.65
N THR A 118 -3.39 5.84 -3.43
CA THR A 118 -3.81 7.17 -2.97
C THR A 118 -5.08 7.65 -3.69
#